data_AF-A0A2V5KDZ1-F1
#
_entry.id   AF-A0A2V5KDZ1-F1
#
_cell.length_a   1.000
_cell.length_b   1.000
_cell.length_c   1.000
_cell.angle_alpha   90.00
_cell.angle_beta   90.00
_cell.angle_gamma   90.00
#
_symmetry.space_group_name_H-M   'P 1'
#
loop_
_entity.id
_entity.type
_entity.pdbx_description
1 polymer ?
#
loop_
_entity_poly.entity_id
_entity_poly.type
_entity_poly.pdbx_seq_one_letter_code
_entity_poly.pdbx_strand_id
1 'polypeptide(L)'
;MEPTLIETFKDYYFDYRAVADADTSFEDALSALTFAVVERTGDYAEAGDLDSIRNLVREFREIRLSTQGSNDSVKERFEREFALRSGRTEETPLH
;
A
#
# COMPACT_ATOMS: atom_id res chain seq x y z
N MET A 1 15.39 -4.07 6.30
CA MET A 1 14.47 -3.00 6.73
C MET A 1 13.09 -3.48 6.33
N GLU A 2 12.14 -3.53 7.26
CA GLU A 2 10.76 -3.88 6.91
C GLU A 2 10.14 -2.76 6.06
N PRO A 3 9.31 -3.10 5.06
CA PRO A 3 8.66 -2.10 4.23
C PRO A 3 7.67 -1.28 5.07
N THR A 4 7.65 0.02 4.83
CA THR A 4 6.66 0.94 5.42
C THR A 4 5.24 0.53 5.02
N LEU A 5 4.23 1.00 5.76
CA LEU A 5 2.84 0.69 5.40
C LEU A 5 2.45 1.30 4.05
N ILE A 6 3.02 2.43 3.66
CA ILE A 6 2.71 3.04 2.35
C ILE A 6 3.31 2.23 1.20
N GLU A 7 4.49 1.63 1.39
CA GLU A 7 5.09 0.71 0.42
C GLU A 7 4.28 -0.57 0.32
N THR A 8 3.90 -1.15 1.46
CA THR A 8 3.04 -2.35 1.53
C THR A 8 1.70 -2.08 0.84
N PHE A 9 1.09 -0.92 1.08
CA PHE A 9 -0.18 -0.53 0.45
C PHE A 9 -0.05 -0.41 -1.07
N LYS A 10 1.04 0.18 -1.53
CA LYS A 10 1.32 0.31 -2.97
C LYS A 10 1.54 -1.05 -3.62
N ASP A 11 2.27 -1.95 -2.99
CA ASP A 11 2.52 -3.28 -3.54
C ASP A 11 1.20 -4.06 -3.67
N TYR A 12 0.35 -4.06 -2.63
CA TYR A 12 -1.00 -4.61 -2.74
C TYR A 12 -1.81 -3.96 -3.85
N TYR A 13 -1.78 -2.63 -3.96
CA TYR A 13 -2.47 -1.93 -5.04
C TYR A 13 -2.02 -2.40 -6.42
N PHE A 14 -0.72 -2.54 -6.65
CA PHE A 14 -0.16 -2.94 -7.94
C PHE A 14 -0.54 -4.37 -8.29
N ASP A 15 -0.55 -5.26 -7.29
CA ASP A 15 -0.96 -6.66 -7.46
C ASP A 15 -2.44 -6.77 -7.82
N TYR A 16 -3.33 -6.04 -7.14
CA TYR A 16 -4.75 -6.00 -7.50
C TYR A 16 -5.01 -5.30 -8.83
N ARG A 17 -4.26 -4.23 -9.12
CA ARG A 17 -4.39 -3.44 -10.35
C ARG A 17 -4.02 -4.22 -11.61
N ALA A 18 -3.24 -5.30 -11.47
CA ALA A 18 -2.95 -6.23 -12.56
C ALA A 18 -4.19 -7.01 -13.05
N VAL A 19 -5.26 -7.09 -12.24
CA VAL A 19 -6.44 -7.92 -12.54
C VAL A 19 -7.78 -7.18 -12.39
N ALA A 20 -7.80 -5.98 -11.80
CA ALA A 20 -9.00 -5.19 -11.57
C ALA A 20 -8.82 -3.70 -11.96
N ASP A 21 -9.92 -2.95 -11.97
CA ASP A 21 -9.91 -1.49 -12.18
C ASP A 21 -9.34 -0.75 -10.95
N ALA A 22 -9.02 0.53 -11.13
CA ALA A 22 -8.33 1.34 -10.13
C ALA A 22 -9.10 1.51 -8.82
N ASP A 23 -10.43 1.67 -8.88
CA ASP A 23 -11.23 1.91 -7.69
C ASP A 23 -11.33 0.63 -6.85
N THR A 24 -11.68 -0.50 -7.50
CA THR A 24 -11.72 -1.81 -6.85
C THR A 24 -10.36 -2.19 -6.26
N SER A 25 -9.28 -2.00 -7.02
CA SER A 25 -7.92 -2.32 -6.56
C SER A 25 -7.49 -1.49 -5.36
N PHE A 26 -7.93 -0.22 -5.28
CA PHE A 26 -7.61 0.65 -4.17
C PHE A 26 -8.32 0.23 -2.88
N GLU A 27 -9.61 -0.09 -2.98
CA GLU A 27 -10.41 -0.59 -1.86
C GLU A 27 -9.88 -1.94 -1.35
N ASP A 28 -9.59 -2.87 -2.26
CA ASP A 28 -9.04 -4.19 -1.92
C ASP A 28 -7.65 -4.07 -1.28
N ALA A 29 -6.78 -3.21 -1.81
CA ALA A 29 -5.46 -2.96 -1.23
C ALA A 29 -5.54 -2.34 0.17
N LEU A 30 -6.51 -1.43 0.42
CA LEU A 30 -6.71 -0.83 1.73
C LEU A 30 -7.27 -1.84 2.74
N SER A 31 -8.14 -2.74 2.27
CA SER A 31 -8.63 -3.87 3.05
C SER A 31 -7.49 -4.80 3.45
N ALA A 32 -6.67 -5.24 2.48
CA ALA A 32 -5.49 -6.07 2.72
C ALA A 32 -4.47 -5.41 3.67
N LEU A 33 -4.25 -4.10 3.52
CA LEU A 33 -3.40 -3.33 4.44
C LEU A 33 -3.92 -3.37 5.88
N THR A 34 -5.23 -3.29 6.07
CA THR A 34 -5.84 -3.36 7.40
C THR A 34 -5.59 -4.71 8.06
N PHE A 35 -5.70 -5.80 7.31
CA PHE A 35 -5.32 -7.14 7.80
C PHE A 35 -3.83 -7.20 8.16
N ALA A 36 -2.94 -6.69 7.29
CA ALA A 36 -1.51 -6.68 7.56
C ALA A 36 -1.15 -5.90 8.83
N VAL A 37 -1.85 -4.80 9.13
CA VAL A 37 -1.66 -4.04 10.37
C VAL A 37 -2.07 -4.86 11.60
N VAL A 38 -3.16 -5.62 11.52
CA VAL A 38 -3.60 -6.50 12.62
C VAL A 38 -2.55 -7.59 12.89
N GLU A 39 -2.10 -8.28 11.85
CA GLU A 39 -1.09 -9.36 11.98
C GLU A 39 0.23 -8.82 12.55
N ARG A 40 0.78 -7.74 11.97
CA ARG A 40 2.03 -7.14 12.47
C ARG A 40 1.91 -6.63 13.90
N THR A 41 0.73 -6.12 14.29
CA THR A 41 0.49 -5.73 15.69
C THR A 41 0.58 -6.93 16.62
N GLY A 42 0.03 -8.09 16.21
CA GLY A 42 0.15 -9.36 16.93
C GLY A 42 1.62 -9.77 17.09
N ASP A 43 2.36 -9.81 15.98
CA ASP A 43 3.77 -10.19 15.97
C ASP A 43 4.62 -9.29 16.90
N TYR A 44 4.43 -7.96 16.83
CA TYR A 44 5.14 -7.03 17.70
C TYR A 44 4.71 -7.15 19.17
N ALA A 45 3.44 -7.47 19.44
CA ALA A 45 2.96 -7.69 20.80
C ALA A 45 3.56 -8.96 21.42
N GLU A 46 3.67 -10.04 20.65
CA GLU A 46 4.35 -11.27 21.07
C GLU A 46 5.84 -11.04 21.34
N ALA A 47 6.48 -10.19 20.53
CA ALA A 47 7.88 -9.79 20.72
C ALA A 47 8.09 -8.77 21.85
N GLY A 48 7.02 -8.18 22.41
CA GLY A 48 7.10 -7.11 23.41
C GLY A 48 7.59 -5.76 22.85
N ASP A 49 7.53 -5.55 21.53
CA ASP A 49 8.02 -4.36 20.85
C ASP A 49 6.93 -3.28 20.72
N LEU A 50 6.73 -2.53 21.81
CA LEU A 50 5.72 -1.47 21.88
C LEU A 50 6.02 -0.27 20.98
N ASP A 51 7.29 -0.02 20.66
CA ASP A 51 7.69 1.09 19.81
C ASP A 51 7.33 0.81 18.34
N SER A 52 7.53 -0.42 17.87
CA SER A 52 7.07 -0.86 16.55
C SER A 52 5.55 -0.80 16.42
N ILE A 53 4.79 -1.22 17.45
CA ILE A 53 3.33 -1.05 17.48
C ILE A 53 2.94 0.43 17.35
N ARG A 54 3.60 1.32 18.11
CA ARG A 54 3.32 2.76 18.05
C ARG A 54 3.60 3.34 16.67
N ASN A 55 4.70 2.94 16.04
CA ASN A 55 5.06 3.38 14.69
C ASN A 55 4.05 2.87 13.64
N LEU A 56 3.70 1.60 13.70
CA LEU A 56 2.71 0.96 12.82
C LEU A 56 1.36 1.67 12.88
N VAL A 57 0.85 1.94 14.09
CA VAL A 57 -0.42 2.64 14.30
C VAL A 57 -0.35 4.09 13.80
N ARG A 58 0.79 4.78 13.97
CA ARG A 58 0.99 6.14 13.45
C ARG A 58 0.94 6.16 11.93
N GLU A 59 1.69 5.30 11.26
CA GLU A 59 1.69 5.20 9.79
C GLU A 59 0.29 4.85 9.25
N PHE A 60 -0.41 3.91 9.88
CA PHE A 60 -1.75 3.54 9.45
C PHE A 60 -2.73 4.71 9.58
N ARG A 61 -2.60 5.51 10.65
CA ARG A 61 -3.42 6.71 10.84
C ARG A 61 -3.14 7.76 9.76
N GLU A 62 -1.88 7.96 9.38
CA GLU A 62 -1.50 8.89 8.31
C GLU A 62 -2.12 8.47 6.98
N ILE A 63 -2.00 7.18 6.63
CA ILE A 63 -2.64 6.62 5.42
C ILE A 63 -4.15 6.84 5.45
N ARG A 64 -4.81 6.53 6.57
CA ARG A 64 -6.27 6.70 6.69
C ARG A 64 -6.70 8.16 6.54
N LEU A 65 -5.91 9.11 7.05
CA LEU A 65 -6.20 10.53 6.88
C LEU A 65 -6.03 10.96 5.42
N SER A 66 -5.02 10.44 4.73
CA SER A 66 -4.79 10.72 3.31
C SER A 66 -5.86 10.11 2.39
N THR A 67 -6.52 9.03 2.80
CA THR A 67 -7.62 8.43 2.01
C THR A 67 -8.98 9.09 2.27
N GLN A 68 -9.27 9.53 3.50
CA GLN A 68 -10.58 10.10 3.86
C GLN A 68 -10.94 11.45 3.20
N GLY A 69 -9.96 12.27 2.79
CA GLY A 69 -10.20 13.65 2.34
C GLY A 69 -10.61 13.82 0.87
N SER A 70 -10.22 12.88 0.02
CA SER A 70 -10.59 12.69 -1.39
C SER A 70 -9.65 11.57 -1.82
N ASN A 71 -10.13 10.32 -1.88
CA ASN A 71 -9.31 9.13 -2.19
C ASN A 71 -8.38 9.32 -3.41
N ASP A 72 -8.72 10.27 -4.28
CA ASP A 72 -7.99 10.62 -5.49
C ASP A 72 -6.52 10.94 -5.26
N SER A 73 -6.08 11.65 -4.22
CA SER A 73 -4.66 12.07 -4.19
C SER A 73 -3.66 10.90 -4.04
N VAL A 74 -3.98 9.90 -3.22
CA VAL A 74 -3.14 8.70 -3.04
C VAL A 74 -3.37 7.72 -4.19
N LYS A 75 -4.63 7.51 -4.58
CA LYS A 75 -4.99 6.63 -5.71
C LYS A 75 -4.39 7.13 -7.03
N GLU A 76 -4.48 8.42 -7.34
CA GLU A 76 -3.85 9.04 -8.50
C GLU A 76 -2.34 8.90 -8.48
N ARG A 77 -1.72 9.05 -7.30
CA ARG A 77 -0.28 8.82 -7.15
C ARG A 77 0.05 7.37 -7.50
N PHE A 78 -0.70 6.40 -6.96
CA PHE A 78 -0.49 5.00 -7.25
C PHE A 78 -0.74 4.66 -8.72
N GLU A 79 -1.79 5.20 -9.35
CA GLU A 79 -2.06 5.03 -10.79
C GLU A 79 -0.93 5.61 -11.64
N ARG A 80 -0.40 6.79 -11.30
CA ARG A 80 0.77 7.35 -12.02
C ARG A 80 1.99 6.44 -11.89
N GLU A 81 2.28 5.95 -10.68
CA GLU A 81 3.41 5.05 -10.46
C GLU A 81 3.20 3.69 -11.16
N PHE A 82 1.97 3.17 -11.19
CA PHE A 82 1.60 1.93 -11.87
C PHE A 82 1.77 2.08 -13.38
N ALA A 83 1.24 3.15 -13.97
CA ALA A 83 1.39 3.44 -15.39
C ALA A 83 2.87 3.57 -15.80
N LEU A 84 3.70 4.21 -14.98
CA LEU A 84 5.15 4.30 -15.21
C LEU A 84 5.84 2.93 -15.15
N ARG A 85 5.43 2.06 -14.24
CA ARG A 85 5.98 0.69 -14.11
C ARG A 85 5.55 -0.18 -15.29
N SER A 86 4.29 -0.10 -15.69
CA SER A 86 3.71 -0.88 -16.79
C SER A 86 4.19 -0.41 -18.17
N GLY A 87 4.41 0.89 -18.37
CA GLY A 87 5.01 1.43 -19.61
C GLY A 87 6.50 1.10 -19.77
N ARG A 88 7.25 0.97 -18.67
CA ARG A 88 8.65 0.50 -18.71
C ARG A 88 8.80 -0.94 -19.19
N THR A 89 7.76 -1.76 -19.09
CA THR A 89 7.77 -3.14 -19.61
C THR A 89 7.68 -3.21 -21.14
N GLU A 90 7.31 -2.12 -21.83
CA GLU A 90 7.19 -2.08 -23.30
C GLU A 90 8.48 -1.57 -24.00
N GLU A 91 9.43 -0.98 -23.27
CA GLU A 91 10.68 -0.42 -23.85
C GLU A 91 11.90 -1.34 -23.64
N THR A 92 11.81 -2.60 -24.07
CA THR A 92 13.02 -3.38 -24.39
C THR A 92 13.31 -3.21 -25.87
N PRO A 93 14.30 -2.41 -26.30
CA PRO A 93 14.69 -2.39 -27.70
C PRO A 93 15.40 -3.71 -27.98
N LEU A 94 14.70 -4.63 -28.63
CA LEU A 94 15.34 -5.66 -29.44
C LEU A 94 15.84 -4.98 -30.71
N HIS A 95 17.05 -4.43 -30.67
CA HIS A 95 18.04 -4.51 -31.76
C HIS A 95 19.35 -3.81 -31.42
#